data_AF-A6IF89-F1
#
_entry.id   AF-A6IF89-F1
#
_cell.length_a   1.000
_cell.length_b   1.000
_cell.length_c   1.000
_cell.angle_alpha   90.00
_cell.angle_beta   90.00
_cell.angle_gamma   90.00
#
_symmetry.space_group_name_H-M   'P 1'
#
loop_
_entity.id
_entity.type
_entity.pdbx_description
1 polymer ?
#
loop_
_entity_poly.entity_id
_entity_poly.type
_entity_poly.pdbx_seq_one_letter_code
_entity_poly.pdbx_strand_id
1 'polypeptide(L)'
;MLSLLSPPPGTNRTMATPSATFEALMNGVTSWDIPDDSVPCELLLIGEASFPIMVNDVGQVLIAASSYGRGRMVVASHEDFLVESQLFVFLVNAVGWLRSSSESTIGVHSSLAPLVKILESCGIESKIEPEVNDSLGVYCIDAYNETMTDKLLQFVKRGGGLLIGGQAWDWDNLGEDDRVLFSFPGNLVTSVAGVYFTDNKADTNCYKVSKKMPKIPILVR
;
A
#
# COMPACT_ATOMS: atom_id res chain seq x y z
N MET A 1 -8.54 39.88 36.29
CA MET A 1 -7.90 38.57 36.51
C MET A 1 -8.54 37.58 35.55
N LEU A 2 -8.00 37.45 34.34
CA LEU A 2 -8.40 36.43 33.36
C LEU A 2 -7.10 35.80 32.87
N SER A 3 -6.82 34.57 33.29
CA SER A 3 -5.64 33.83 32.88
C SER A 3 -5.88 33.24 31.50
N LEU A 4 -5.01 33.59 30.55
CA LEU A 4 -4.87 32.92 29.26
C LEU A 4 -4.30 31.51 29.50
N LEU A 5 -5.16 30.49 29.43
CA LEU A 5 -4.71 29.10 29.31
C LEU A 5 -4.19 28.90 27.89
N SER A 6 -2.89 28.65 27.76
CA SER A 6 -2.29 28.22 26.50
C SER A 6 -2.80 26.80 26.14
N PRO A 7 -3.01 26.47 24.86
CA PRO A 7 -3.41 25.13 24.47
C PRO A 7 -2.25 24.14 24.71
N PRO A 8 -2.55 22.84 24.95
CA PRO A 8 -1.51 21.85 25.18
C PRO A 8 -0.69 21.60 23.91
N PRO A 9 0.57 21.16 24.01
CA PRO A 9 1.39 20.81 22.86
C PRO A 9 0.85 19.52 22.25
N GLY A 10 -0.05 19.65 21.29
CA GLY A 10 -0.27 18.60 20.31
C GLY A 10 0.98 18.50 19.45
N THR A 11 1.65 17.35 19.48
CA THR A 11 2.68 17.00 18.51
C THR A 11 2.03 16.96 17.14
N ASN A 12 2.00 18.12 16.48
CA ASN A 12 1.69 18.25 15.07
C ASN A 12 2.86 17.58 14.34
N ARG A 13 2.78 16.25 14.19
CA ARG A 13 3.60 15.55 13.19
C ARG A 13 3.10 16.07 11.86
N THR A 14 3.76 17.09 11.34
CA THR A 14 3.58 17.53 9.95
C THR A 14 3.71 16.27 9.11
N MET A 15 2.66 15.91 8.36
CA MET A 15 2.75 14.77 7.45
C MET A 15 3.96 15.01 6.55
N ALA A 16 4.84 14.02 6.46
CA ALA A 16 5.99 14.08 5.57
C ALA A 16 5.48 14.36 4.15
N THR A 17 6.19 15.20 3.40
CA THR A 17 5.80 15.47 2.01
C THR A 17 5.81 14.17 1.21
N PRO A 18 5.03 14.06 0.11
CA PRO A 18 5.07 12.88 -0.76
C PRO A 18 6.49 12.50 -1.18
N SER A 19 7.35 13.50 -1.47
CA SER A 19 8.76 13.25 -1.83
C SER A 19 9.58 12.65 -0.68
N ALA A 20 9.45 13.16 0.55
CA ALA A 20 10.16 12.59 1.70
C ALA A 20 9.67 11.18 2.03
N THR A 21 8.37 10.92 1.82
CA THR A 21 7.81 9.57 1.96
C THR A 21 8.34 8.63 0.89
N PHE A 22 8.37 9.07 -0.37
CA PHE A 22 8.96 8.30 -1.46
C PHE A 22 10.42 7.93 -1.17
N GLU A 23 11.24 8.90 -0.71
CA GLU A 23 12.64 8.65 -0.34
C GLU A 23 12.76 7.61 0.78
N ALA A 24 11.89 7.65 1.79
CA ALA A 24 11.87 6.66 2.86
C ALA A 24 11.50 5.26 2.35
N LEU A 25 10.50 5.15 1.47
CA LEU A 25 10.07 3.89 0.88
C LEU A 25 11.13 3.28 -0.07
N MET A 26 11.83 4.13 -0.81
CA MET A 26 12.83 3.71 -1.80
C MET A 26 14.25 3.61 -1.25
N ASN A 27 14.46 3.87 0.04
CA ASN A 27 15.78 3.86 0.66
C ASN A 27 16.48 2.49 0.50
N GLY A 28 17.57 2.45 -0.27
CA GLY A 28 18.33 1.22 -0.52
C GLY A 28 17.73 0.28 -1.58
N VAL A 29 16.58 0.61 -2.18
CA VAL A 29 16.01 -0.19 -3.28
C VAL A 29 16.85 0.03 -4.54
N THR A 30 17.36 -1.06 -5.14
CA THR A 30 18.25 -1.02 -6.31
C THR A 30 17.72 -1.73 -7.54
N SER A 31 16.77 -2.65 -7.36
CA SER A 31 16.12 -3.42 -8.43
C SER A 31 14.67 -3.74 -8.06
N TRP A 32 13.88 -4.10 -9.07
CA TRP A 32 12.53 -4.66 -8.94
C TRP A 32 12.56 -6.05 -9.57
N ASP A 33 13.04 -7.03 -8.81
CA ASP A 33 13.19 -8.41 -9.28
C ASP A 33 11.89 -9.17 -9.00
N ILE A 34 10.93 -8.99 -9.91
CA ILE A 34 9.58 -9.54 -9.83
C ILE A 34 9.50 -10.79 -10.73
N PRO A 35 8.81 -11.86 -10.31
CA PRO A 35 8.59 -13.04 -11.16
C PRO A 35 7.87 -12.69 -12.46
N ASP A 36 8.27 -13.32 -13.57
CA ASP A 36 7.71 -13.07 -14.91
C ASP A 36 6.21 -13.43 -15.01
N ASP A 37 5.72 -14.33 -14.15
CA ASP A 37 4.33 -14.80 -14.08
C ASP A 37 3.43 -13.93 -13.18
N SER A 38 4.00 -13.05 -12.37
CA SER A 38 3.25 -12.07 -11.57
C SER A 38 2.88 -10.86 -12.44
N VAL A 39 1.79 -10.95 -13.19
CA VAL A 39 1.34 -9.87 -14.08
C VAL A 39 0.47 -8.87 -13.31
N PRO A 40 0.98 -7.67 -12.95
CA PRO A 40 0.19 -6.67 -12.24
C PRO A 40 -0.95 -6.06 -13.08
N CYS A 41 -1.93 -5.46 -12.41
CA CYS A 41 -2.75 -4.44 -13.04
C CYS A 41 -2.10 -3.04 -12.99
N GLU A 42 -2.66 -2.08 -13.71
CA GLU A 42 -2.37 -0.66 -13.51
C GLU A 42 -3.17 -0.11 -12.31
N LEU A 43 -2.51 0.72 -11.49
CA LEU A 43 -3.17 1.52 -10.46
C LEU A 43 -3.55 2.89 -11.00
N LEU A 44 -4.82 3.27 -10.83
CA LEU A 44 -5.32 4.61 -11.09
C LEU A 44 -5.24 5.45 -9.82
N LEU A 45 -4.56 6.61 -9.90
CA LEU A 45 -4.43 7.56 -8.80
C LEU A 45 -5.27 8.82 -9.07
N ILE A 46 -6.25 9.10 -8.21
CA ILE A 46 -7.10 10.30 -8.31
C ILE A 46 -7.12 11.16 -7.05
N GLY A 47 -6.53 10.68 -5.95
CA GLY A 47 -6.51 11.38 -4.67
C GLY A 47 -5.36 12.38 -4.59
N GLU A 48 -5.60 13.56 -3.99
CA GLU A 48 -4.53 14.54 -3.76
C GLU A 48 -3.42 14.00 -2.84
N ALA A 49 -3.75 13.03 -1.98
CA ALA A 49 -2.81 12.40 -1.06
C ALA A 49 -2.13 11.14 -1.66
N SER A 50 -2.60 10.64 -2.81
CA SER A 50 -2.00 9.46 -3.43
C SER A 50 -0.85 9.84 -4.37
N PHE A 51 0.20 9.04 -4.37
CA PHE A 51 1.37 9.26 -5.21
C PHE A 51 2.04 7.93 -5.59
N PRO A 52 2.69 7.88 -6.76
CA PRO A 52 3.31 6.66 -7.25
C PRO A 52 4.64 6.38 -6.54
N ILE A 53 4.93 5.09 -6.34
CA ILE A 53 6.20 4.56 -5.85
C ILE A 53 6.93 3.83 -6.96
N MET A 54 6.23 2.93 -7.66
CA MET A 54 6.76 2.18 -8.79
C MET A 54 5.92 2.49 -10.02
N VAL A 55 6.62 2.87 -11.09
CA VAL A 55 6.02 3.15 -12.41
C VAL A 55 6.86 2.41 -13.44
N ASN A 56 6.21 1.69 -14.35
CA ASN A 56 6.92 1.00 -15.44
C ASN A 56 7.31 1.98 -16.56
N ASP A 57 8.01 1.46 -17.57
CA ASP A 57 8.55 2.26 -18.67
C ASP A 57 7.50 2.93 -19.56
N VAL A 58 6.27 2.42 -19.57
CA VAL A 58 5.15 3.00 -20.32
C VAL A 58 4.29 3.95 -19.49
N GLY A 59 4.67 4.20 -18.22
CA GLY A 59 4.03 5.18 -17.36
C GLY A 59 2.90 4.64 -16.48
N GLN A 60 2.68 3.32 -16.43
CA GLN A 60 1.65 2.72 -15.57
C GLN A 60 2.16 2.62 -14.12
N VAL A 61 1.32 2.99 -13.16
CA VAL A 61 1.63 2.91 -11.73
C VAL A 61 1.38 1.49 -11.23
N LEU A 62 2.37 0.88 -10.58
CA LEU A 62 2.31 -0.51 -10.08
C LEU A 62 2.36 -0.59 -8.55
N ILE A 63 2.97 0.40 -7.92
CA ILE A 63 2.93 0.54 -6.47
C ILE A 63 2.63 2.01 -6.18
N ALA A 64 1.70 2.25 -5.27
CA ALA A 64 1.32 3.57 -4.81
C ALA A 64 1.29 3.63 -3.30
N ALA A 65 1.45 4.85 -2.77
CA ALA A 65 1.22 5.13 -1.37
C ALA A 65 0.18 6.25 -1.24
N SER A 66 -0.58 6.22 -0.14
CA SER A 66 -1.57 7.24 0.16
C SER A 66 -1.88 7.29 1.66
N SER A 67 -2.82 8.14 2.05
CA SER A 67 -3.33 8.28 3.40
C SER A 67 -4.85 8.36 3.42
N TYR A 68 -5.45 7.86 4.49
CA TYR A 68 -6.88 8.01 4.76
C TYR A 68 -7.13 8.20 6.25
N GLY A 69 -7.88 9.25 6.61
CA GLY A 69 -8.05 9.64 8.01
C GLY A 69 -6.69 9.96 8.64
N ARG A 70 -6.32 9.22 9.69
CA ARG A 70 -4.99 9.33 10.32
C ARG A 70 -4.00 8.24 9.89
N GLY A 71 -4.45 7.28 9.09
CA GLY A 71 -3.65 6.14 8.69
C GLY A 71 -3.03 6.30 7.31
N ARG A 72 -2.32 5.26 6.90
CA ARG A 72 -1.51 5.24 5.68
C ARG A 72 -1.70 3.90 4.97
N MET A 73 -1.56 3.93 3.65
CA MET A 73 -1.67 2.75 2.80
C MET A 73 -0.47 2.67 1.86
N VAL A 74 0.05 1.46 1.65
CA VAL A 74 0.86 1.09 0.49
C VAL A 74 0.08 0.04 -0.27
N VAL A 75 -0.11 0.29 -1.57
CA VAL A 75 -0.92 -0.52 -2.47
C VAL A 75 -0.03 -1.06 -3.58
N ALA A 76 0.05 -2.38 -3.72
CA ALA A 76 0.78 -3.06 -4.78
C ALA A 76 -0.20 -3.69 -5.78
N SER A 77 0.01 -3.52 -7.07
CA SER A 77 -0.89 -4.00 -8.12
C SER A 77 -0.81 -5.50 -8.42
N HIS A 78 -0.14 -6.25 -7.56
CA HIS A 78 -0.12 -7.70 -7.50
C HIS A 78 0.23 -8.13 -6.07
N GLU A 79 -0.38 -9.19 -5.57
CA GLU A 79 -0.13 -9.74 -4.24
C GLU A 79 1.25 -10.39 -4.11
N ASP A 80 1.77 -11.00 -5.19
CA ASP A 80 3.10 -11.63 -5.20
C ASP A 80 4.22 -10.64 -4.86
N PHE A 81 4.04 -9.35 -5.16
CA PHE A 81 5.03 -8.33 -4.80
C PHE A 81 5.22 -8.25 -3.28
N LEU A 82 4.20 -8.63 -2.50
CA LEU A 82 4.22 -8.60 -1.05
C LEU A 82 4.84 -9.86 -0.43
N VAL A 83 5.12 -10.89 -1.23
CA VAL A 83 5.70 -12.16 -0.78
C VAL A 83 6.99 -12.52 -1.54
N GLU A 84 7.44 -11.67 -2.44
CA GLU A 84 8.69 -11.85 -3.16
C GLU A 84 9.90 -11.46 -2.29
N SER A 85 10.75 -12.45 -2.04
CA SER A 85 11.97 -12.31 -1.23
C SER A 85 12.95 -11.28 -1.78
N GLN A 86 13.04 -11.14 -3.11
CA GLN A 86 13.93 -10.14 -3.71
C GLN A 86 13.48 -8.70 -3.43
N LEU A 87 12.22 -8.49 -3.09
CA LEU A 87 11.67 -7.18 -2.76
C LEU A 87 11.80 -6.82 -1.26
N PHE A 88 12.55 -7.62 -0.47
CA PHE A 88 12.62 -7.46 0.98
C PHE A 88 12.99 -6.03 1.42
N VAL A 89 13.90 -5.34 0.72
CA VAL A 89 14.30 -3.97 1.05
C VAL A 89 13.09 -3.03 0.99
N PHE A 90 12.32 -3.12 -0.08
CA PHE A 90 11.11 -2.31 -0.23
C PHE A 90 10.05 -2.69 0.82
N LEU A 91 9.83 -4.00 1.04
CA LEU A 91 8.82 -4.49 2.00
C LEU A 91 9.13 -4.05 3.43
N VAL A 92 10.40 -4.11 3.83
CA VAL A 92 10.88 -3.62 5.14
C VAL A 92 10.64 -2.11 5.26
N ASN A 93 10.99 -1.34 4.23
CA ASN A 93 10.75 0.11 4.23
C ASN A 93 9.25 0.44 4.28
N ALA A 94 8.42 -0.28 3.54
CA ALA A 94 6.97 -0.10 3.50
C ALA A 94 6.36 -0.36 4.87
N VAL A 95 6.65 -1.51 5.49
CA VAL A 95 6.18 -1.83 6.85
C VAL A 95 6.71 -0.81 7.86
N GLY A 96 7.99 -0.45 7.79
CA GLY A 96 8.60 0.56 8.65
C GLY A 96 7.92 1.93 8.55
N TRP A 97 7.61 2.37 7.32
CA TRP A 97 6.88 3.62 7.09
C TRP A 97 5.44 3.53 7.58
N LEU A 98 4.74 2.41 7.36
CA LEU A 98 3.36 2.21 7.78
C LEU A 98 3.18 2.23 9.31
N ARG A 99 4.18 1.76 10.06
CA ARG A 99 4.18 1.79 11.53
C ARG A 99 4.05 3.22 12.08
N SER A 100 3.13 3.41 13.02
CA SER A 100 3.02 4.69 13.74
C SER A 100 4.13 4.85 14.79
N SER A 101 4.65 3.73 15.32
CA SER A 101 5.76 3.64 16.29
C SER A 101 6.61 2.37 16.07
N SER A 102 7.83 2.33 16.61
CA SER A 102 8.70 1.14 16.57
C SER A 102 8.16 -0.07 17.33
N GLU A 103 7.20 0.14 18.23
CA GLU A 103 6.58 -0.91 19.05
C GLU A 103 5.27 -1.42 18.45
N SER A 104 4.79 -0.80 17.36
CA SER A 104 3.54 -1.17 16.70
C SER A 104 3.58 -2.61 16.21
N THR A 105 2.66 -3.45 16.68
CA THR A 105 2.58 -4.85 16.24
C THR A 105 2.17 -4.95 14.77
N ILE A 106 2.70 -5.97 14.09
CA ILE A 106 2.45 -6.23 12.67
C ILE A 106 1.68 -7.54 12.56
N GLY A 107 0.46 -7.45 12.04
CA GLY A 107 -0.34 -8.61 11.66
C GLY A 107 -0.24 -8.86 10.16
N VAL A 108 -0.12 -10.13 9.76
CA VAL A 108 -0.09 -10.57 8.37
C VAL A 108 -1.21 -11.56 8.15
N HIS A 109 -2.11 -11.29 7.21
CA HIS A 109 -3.16 -12.24 6.83
C HIS A 109 -2.53 -13.52 6.25
N SER A 110 -3.20 -14.66 6.41
CA SER A 110 -2.68 -15.96 5.97
C SER A 110 -2.40 -16.04 4.46
N SER A 111 -3.08 -15.22 3.64
CA SER A 111 -2.81 -15.15 2.21
C SER A 111 -1.44 -14.56 1.86
N LEU A 112 -0.83 -13.79 2.77
CA LEU A 112 0.53 -13.27 2.63
C LEU A 112 1.49 -13.95 3.61
N ALA A 113 1.22 -15.19 4.03
CA ALA A 113 2.04 -15.87 5.04
C ALA A 113 3.57 -15.87 4.79
N PRO A 114 4.09 -15.96 3.54
CA PRO A 114 5.52 -15.86 3.29
C PRO A 114 6.15 -14.52 3.75
N LEU A 115 5.39 -13.42 3.77
CA LEU A 115 5.87 -12.11 4.22
C LEU A 115 6.40 -12.16 5.66
N VAL A 116 5.84 -13.02 6.52
CA VAL A 116 6.32 -13.18 7.91
C VAL A 116 7.79 -13.60 7.93
N LYS A 117 8.19 -14.56 7.07
CA LYS A 117 9.58 -15.03 6.99
C LYS A 117 10.51 -13.96 6.43
N ILE A 118 10.04 -13.17 5.46
CA ILE A 118 10.81 -12.05 4.90
C ILE A 118 11.11 -11.03 6.00
N LEU A 119 10.09 -10.61 6.75
CA LEU A 119 10.23 -9.66 7.84
C LEU A 119 11.10 -10.22 8.99
N GLU A 120 10.91 -11.49 9.36
CA GLU A 120 11.68 -12.17 10.40
C GLU A 120 13.18 -12.22 10.03
N SER A 121 13.51 -12.51 8.78
CA SER A 121 14.90 -12.53 8.29
C SER A 121 15.60 -11.16 8.41
N CYS A 122 14.81 -10.08 8.51
CA CYS A 122 15.27 -8.71 8.71
C CYS A 122 15.15 -8.25 10.18
N GLY A 123 14.85 -9.15 11.11
CA GLY A 123 14.68 -8.85 12.54
C GLY A 123 13.39 -8.12 12.89
N ILE A 124 12.38 -8.15 12.02
CA ILE A 124 11.08 -7.52 12.24
C ILE A 124 10.07 -8.60 12.66
N GLU A 125 9.64 -8.53 13.92
CA GLU A 125 8.61 -9.43 14.44
C GLU A 125 7.25 -9.12 13.82
N SER A 126 6.62 -10.15 13.26
CA SER A 126 5.27 -10.12 12.74
C SER A 126 4.58 -11.47 13.01
N LYS A 127 3.25 -11.47 13.01
CA LYS A 127 2.47 -12.68 13.31
C LYS A 127 1.36 -12.88 12.30
N ILE A 128 1.03 -14.14 12.03
CA ILE A 128 -0.13 -14.47 11.24
C ILE A 128 -1.39 -14.10 12.04
N GLU A 129 -2.22 -13.25 11.44
CA GLU A 129 -3.45 -12.71 12.04
C GLU A 129 -4.60 -12.84 11.03
N PRO A 130 -5.59 -13.72 11.29
CA PRO A 130 -6.69 -13.95 10.36
C PRO A 130 -7.55 -12.72 10.08
N GLU A 131 -7.61 -11.78 11.02
CA GLU A 131 -8.37 -10.54 10.87
C GLU A 131 -7.62 -9.34 11.46
N VAL A 132 -7.87 -8.16 10.87
CA VAL A 132 -7.41 -6.90 11.46
C VAL A 132 -8.14 -6.63 12.78
N ASN A 133 -7.41 -6.15 13.78
CA ASN A 133 -7.95 -5.82 15.09
C ASN A 133 -7.25 -4.60 15.71
N ASP A 134 -7.86 -4.04 16.75
CA ASP A 134 -7.42 -2.77 17.37
C ASP A 134 -6.04 -2.85 18.06
N SER A 135 -5.48 -4.05 18.29
CA SER A 135 -4.15 -4.19 18.88
C SER A 135 -3.02 -4.02 17.87
N LEU A 136 -3.34 -4.07 16.57
CA LEU A 136 -2.37 -3.97 15.48
C LEU A 136 -2.03 -2.51 15.17
N GLY A 137 -0.78 -2.26 14.79
CA GLY A 137 -0.38 -0.97 14.21
C GLY A 137 -0.21 -1.05 12.69
N VAL A 138 0.14 -2.23 12.17
CA VAL A 138 0.20 -2.51 10.74
C VAL A 138 -0.54 -3.82 10.45
N TYR A 139 -1.28 -3.84 9.33
CA TYR A 139 -1.89 -5.05 8.81
C TYR A 139 -1.55 -5.23 7.34
N CYS A 140 -1.16 -6.44 6.97
CA CYS A 140 -0.80 -6.82 5.60
C CYS A 140 -1.79 -7.86 5.07
N ILE A 141 -2.41 -7.63 3.93
CA ILE A 141 -3.43 -8.53 3.35
C ILE A 141 -3.43 -8.45 1.81
N ASP A 142 -3.92 -9.49 1.15
CA ASP A 142 -4.27 -9.37 -0.27
C ASP A 142 -5.50 -8.45 -0.49
N ALA A 143 -5.84 -8.22 -1.75
CA ALA A 143 -6.92 -7.33 -2.14
C ALA A 143 -8.25 -8.05 -2.45
N TYR A 144 -8.43 -9.30 -2.01
CA TYR A 144 -9.56 -10.14 -2.45
C TYR A 144 -10.62 -10.38 -1.35
N ASN A 145 -10.34 -10.02 -0.10
CA ASN A 145 -11.25 -10.28 1.01
C ASN A 145 -12.29 -9.16 1.22
N GLU A 146 -13.45 -9.28 0.58
CA GLU A 146 -14.56 -8.33 0.72
C GLU A 146 -15.10 -8.24 2.16
N THR A 147 -15.13 -9.35 2.90
CA THR A 147 -15.67 -9.39 4.26
C THR A 147 -14.85 -8.57 5.26
N MET A 148 -13.60 -8.22 4.92
CA MET A 148 -12.71 -7.42 5.75
C MET A 148 -12.87 -5.90 5.56
N THR A 149 -13.64 -5.46 4.56
CA THR A 149 -13.70 -4.06 4.10
C THR A 149 -13.93 -3.05 5.23
N ASP A 150 -15.02 -3.18 5.98
CA ASP A 150 -15.37 -2.22 7.05
C ASP A 150 -14.30 -2.17 8.15
N LYS A 151 -13.72 -3.32 8.50
CA LYS A 151 -12.67 -3.41 9.52
C LYS A 151 -11.40 -2.70 9.06
N LEU A 152 -10.99 -2.89 7.80
CA LEU A 152 -9.82 -2.22 7.21
C LEU A 152 -10.02 -0.71 7.12
N LEU A 153 -11.19 -0.26 6.65
CA LEU A 153 -11.52 1.16 6.56
C LEU A 153 -11.44 1.84 7.93
N GLN A 154 -12.03 1.23 8.97
CA GLN A 154 -11.95 1.77 10.33
C GLN A 154 -10.52 1.76 10.88
N PHE A 155 -9.78 0.67 10.66
CA PHE A 155 -8.40 0.52 11.09
C PHE A 155 -7.51 1.64 10.52
N VAL A 156 -7.54 1.84 9.20
CA VAL A 156 -6.74 2.90 8.56
C VAL A 156 -7.24 4.28 8.98
N LYS A 157 -8.54 4.52 8.98
CA LYS A 157 -9.10 5.83 9.40
C LYS A 157 -8.62 6.24 10.79
N ARG A 158 -8.45 5.28 11.71
CA ARG A 158 -8.01 5.51 13.10
C ARG A 158 -6.50 5.67 13.27
N GLY A 159 -5.69 5.38 12.25
CA GLY A 159 -4.24 5.53 12.29
C GLY A 159 -3.45 4.27 11.98
N GLY A 160 -4.10 3.17 11.64
CA GLY A 160 -3.45 1.94 11.21
C GLY A 160 -2.71 2.11 9.88
N GLY A 161 -1.64 1.35 9.71
CA GLY A 161 -0.92 1.21 8.45
C GLY A 161 -1.37 -0.03 7.69
N LEU A 162 -1.80 0.11 6.45
CA LEU A 162 -2.23 -1.00 5.59
C LEU A 162 -1.23 -1.24 4.46
N LEU A 163 -0.73 -2.47 4.35
CA LEU A 163 -0.05 -2.97 3.17
C LEU A 163 -1.03 -3.91 2.44
N ILE A 164 -1.44 -3.55 1.24
CA ILE A 164 -2.44 -4.31 0.48
C ILE A 164 -1.98 -4.55 -0.94
N GLY A 165 -2.21 -5.77 -1.45
CA GLY A 165 -1.76 -6.13 -2.80
C GLY A 165 -2.71 -7.08 -3.51
N GLY A 166 -2.86 -6.90 -4.81
CA GLY A 166 -3.65 -7.80 -5.65
C GLY A 166 -3.75 -7.30 -7.07
N GLN A 167 -4.24 -8.13 -7.98
CA GLN A 167 -4.50 -7.77 -9.36
C GLN A 167 -6.00 -7.92 -9.66
N ALA A 168 -6.57 -6.93 -10.32
CA ALA A 168 -8.01 -6.90 -10.57
C ALA A 168 -8.41 -7.39 -11.97
N TRP A 169 -7.46 -7.50 -12.90
CA TRP A 169 -7.73 -7.85 -14.30
C TRP A 169 -8.17 -9.31 -14.49
N ASP A 170 -7.80 -10.22 -13.57
CA ASP A 170 -8.22 -11.63 -13.58
C ASP A 170 -9.14 -12.00 -12.41
N TRP A 171 -9.56 -11.03 -11.60
CA TRP A 171 -10.21 -11.31 -10.32
C TRP A 171 -11.56 -12.02 -10.45
N ASP A 172 -12.39 -11.62 -11.41
CA ASP A 172 -13.72 -12.22 -11.60
C ASP A 172 -14.10 -12.21 -13.08
N ASN A 173 -13.53 -13.16 -13.84
CA ASN A 173 -13.77 -13.40 -15.26
C ASN A 173 -15.23 -13.90 -15.55
N LEU A 174 -16.24 -13.24 -14.99
CA LEU A 174 -17.68 -13.43 -15.20
C LEU A 174 -18.45 -12.08 -15.25
N GLY A 175 -18.15 -11.28 -16.26
CA GLY A 175 -19.09 -10.30 -16.85
C GLY A 175 -18.90 -8.84 -16.43
N GLU A 176 -18.74 -7.98 -17.44
CA GLU A 176 -18.68 -6.50 -17.40
C GLU A 176 -17.48 -5.89 -16.65
N ASP A 177 -16.41 -5.63 -17.43
CA ASP A 177 -15.18 -4.87 -17.10
C ASP A 177 -15.45 -3.58 -16.31
N ASP A 178 -16.54 -2.88 -16.64
CA ASP A 178 -16.91 -1.58 -16.07
C ASP A 178 -17.16 -1.60 -14.55
N ARG A 179 -17.23 -2.79 -13.93
CA ARG A 179 -17.47 -2.95 -12.49
C ARG A 179 -16.20 -3.04 -11.65
N VAL A 180 -15.01 -3.25 -12.23
CA VAL A 180 -13.78 -3.44 -11.44
C VAL A 180 -13.54 -2.28 -10.47
N LEU A 181 -13.71 -1.03 -10.92
CA LEU A 181 -13.53 0.16 -10.08
C LEU A 181 -14.48 0.22 -8.88
N PHE A 182 -15.65 -0.44 -8.94
CA PHE A 182 -16.70 -0.37 -7.93
C PHE A 182 -16.90 -1.67 -7.14
N SER A 183 -16.44 -2.80 -7.67
CA SER A 183 -16.76 -4.12 -7.13
C SER A 183 -15.53 -4.92 -6.72
N PHE A 184 -14.33 -4.59 -7.22
CA PHE A 184 -13.10 -5.25 -6.75
C PHE A 184 -12.93 -5.02 -5.24
N PRO A 185 -12.71 -6.06 -4.41
CA PRO A 185 -12.67 -5.92 -2.95
C PRO A 185 -11.58 -4.95 -2.49
N GLY A 186 -10.43 -4.96 -3.16
CA GLY A 186 -9.36 -3.99 -2.95
C GLY A 186 -9.81 -2.55 -3.17
N ASN A 187 -10.70 -2.30 -4.14
CA ASN A 187 -11.24 -0.97 -4.42
C ASN A 187 -12.26 -0.52 -3.37
N LEU A 188 -12.98 -1.44 -2.72
CA LEU A 188 -13.85 -1.09 -1.59
C LEU A 188 -13.06 -0.52 -0.39
N VAL A 189 -11.76 -0.83 -0.31
CA VAL A 189 -10.86 -0.36 0.75
C VAL A 189 -9.98 0.80 0.31
N THR A 190 -9.34 0.72 -0.86
CA THR A 190 -8.29 1.66 -1.27
C THR A 190 -8.81 2.93 -1.95
N SER A 191 -10.04 2.89 -2.49
CA SER A 191 -10.68 4.04 -3.16
C SER A 191 -10.85 5.26 -2.26
N VAL A 192 -11.07 5.06 -0.94
CA VAL A 192 -11.17 6.17 0.02
C VAL A 192 -9.85 6.94 0.17
N ALA A 193 -8.74 6.34 -0.24
CA ALA A 193 -7.41 6.95 -0.30
C ALA A 193 -7.03 7.38 -1.74
N GLY A 194 -7.97 7.33 -2.68
CA GLY A 194 -7.78 7.76 -4.07
C GLY A 194 -6.82 6.89 -4.87
N VAL A 195 -6.75 5.60 -4.54
CA VAL A 195 -6.01 4.56 -5.28
C VAL A 195 -7.02 3.51 -5.73
N TYR A 196 -6.98 3.13 -7.00
CA TYR A 196 -7.85 2.11 -7.57
C TYR A 196 -7.03 1.09 -8.35
N PHE A 197 -7.35 -0.18 -8.17
CA PHE A 197 -6.95 -1.27 -9.06
C PHE A 197 -7.82 -1.22 -10.30
N THR A 198 -7.21 -1.34 -11.47
CA THR A 198 -7.93 -1.37 -12.76
C THR A 198 -7.91 -2.77 -13.38
N ASP A 199 -8.75 -2.96 -14.39
CA ASP A 199 -8.78 -4.11 -15.31
C ASP A 199 -7.63 -4.10 -16.34
N ASN A 200 -6.90 -3.00 -16.46
CA ASN A 200 -5.77 -2.89 -17.36
C ASN A 200 -4.59 -3.72 -16.88
N LYS A 201 -4.16 -4.70 -17.68
CA LYS A 201 -2.89 -5.40 -17.47
C LYS A 201 -1.73 -4.43 -17.66
N ALA A 202 -0.76 -4.49 -16.74
CA ALA A 202 0.44 -3.70 -16.88
C ALA A 202 1.48 -4.38 -17.78
N ASP A 203 2.25 -3.58 -18.49
CA ASP A 203 3.42 -4.03 -19.24
C ASP A 203 4.52 -4.47 -18.25
N THR A 204 4.98 -5.71 -18.38
CA THR A 204 5.99 -6.35 -17.53
C THR A 204 7.40 -6.36 -18.12
N ASN A 205 7.62 -5.75 -19.29
CA ASN A 205 8.89 -5.83 -20.03
C ASN A 205 10.07 -5.17 -19.29
N CYS A 206 9.83 -4.12 -18.50
CA CYS A 206 10.89 -3.45 -17.76
C CYS A 206 10.38 -2.67 -16.54
N TYR A 207 11.00 -2.92 -15.39
CA TYR A 207 10.82 -2.16 -14.17
C TYR A 207 12.07 -1.34 -13.85
N LYS A 208 11.94 -0.02 -13.85
CA LYS A 208 13.05 0.87 -13.49
C LYS A 208 12.91 1.40 -12.06
N VAL A 209 14.02 1.40 -11.34
CA VAL A 209 14.10 2.05 -10.03
C VAL A 209 14.20 3.56 -10.22
N SER A 210 13.17 4.27 -9.73
CA SER A 210 13.11 5.72 -9.79
C SER A 210 13.93 6.35 -8.67
N LYS A 211 14.84 7.29 -9.02
CA LYS A 211 15.66 8.03 -8.04
C LYS A 211 14.92 9.20 -7.37
N LYS A 212 13.79 9.60 -7.95
CA LYS A 212 12.91 10.67 -7.47
C LYS A 212 11.47 10.21 -7.66
N MET A 213 10.56 10.76 -6.87
CA MET A 213 9.14 10.44 -6.97
C MET A 213 8.67 10.64 -8.42
N PRO A 214 8.11 9.59 -9.07
CA PRO A 214 7.54 9.71 -10.39
C PRO A 214 6.41 10.75 -10.39
N LYS A 215 6.21 11.41 -11.52
CA LYS A 215 5.04 12.25 -11.68
C LYS A 215 3.82 11.35 -11.82
N ILE A 216 2.69 11.73 -11.22
CA ILE A 216 1.41 11.09 -11.51
C ILE A 216 1.17 11.24 -13.02
N PRO A 217 0.96 10.15 -13.77
CA PRO A 217 0.61 10.23 -15.17
C PRO A 217 -0.66 11.08 -15.30
N ILE A 218 -0.59 12.16 -16.09
CA ILE A 218 -1.80 12.88 -16.45
C ILE A 218 -2.52 11.99 -17.46
N LEU A 219 -3.68 11.44 -17.09
CA LEU A 219 -4.59 10.81 -18.05
C LEU A 219 -5.08 11.89 -19.03
N VAL A 220 -4.30 12.09 -20.10
CA VAL A 220 -4.77 12.81 -21.28
C VAL A 220 -5.48 11.76 -22.12
N ARG A 221 -6.81 11.86 -22.14
CA ARG A 221 -7.71 11.02 -22.95
C ARG A 221 -7.32 10.99 -24.42
#